data_AF-A0A5E5PBI6-F1
#
_entry.id   AF-A0A5E5PBI6-F1
#
_cell.length_a   1.000
_cell.length_b   1.000
_cell.length_c   1.000
_cell.angle_alpha   90.00
_cell.angle_beta   90.00
_cell.angle_gamma   90.00
#
_symmetry.space_group_name_H-M   'P 1'
#
loop_
_entity.id
_entity.type
_entity.pdbx_description
1 polymer ?
#
loop_
_entity_poly.entity_id
_entity_poly.type
_entity_poly.pdbx_seq_one_letter_code
_entity_poly.pdbx_strand_id
1 'polypeptide(L)'
;MRVSEFDAFDYQISQRTQIGGHDTLNRTITQQTQATLSASYHRSLWAGVPLNLTTDPKSQNYEYVKVQDSASSEIDIGYRDGLLARAQARRTASQSTQVMRYELARLVSDVTTPLSGASNIDLTPLLQTLLRNDAAHSGTSATNAPDDDANATQSEIRKRTRLEIDPSRLNV
;
A
#
# COMPACT_ATOMS: atom_id res chain seq x y z
N MET A 1 -4.74 -20.16 28.33
CA MET A 1 -4.53 -19.02 27.41
C MET A 1 -4.46 -17.74 28.24
N ARG A 2 -3.60 -16.77 27.91
CA ARG A 2 -3.57 -15.48 28.62
C ARG A 2 -4.78 -14.65 28.20
N VAL A 3 -5.47 -14.01 29.16
CA VAL A 3 -6.71 -13.25 28.91
C VAL A 3 -6.48 -12.04 28.00
N SER A 4 -5.24 -11.52 27.95
CA SER A 4 -4.85 -10.38 27.11
C SER A 4 -4.47 -10.75 25.68
N GLU A 5 -4.47 -12.03 25.31
CA GLU A 5 -4.09 -12.53 23.99
C GLU A 5 -5.35 -12.99 23.27
N PHE A 6 -5.61 -12.44 22.10
CA PHE A 6 -6.76 -12.80 21.28
C PHE A 6 -6.38 -12.76 19.81
N ASP A 7 -6.93 -13.69 19.07
CA ASP A 7 -6.73 -13.73 17.63
C ASP A 7 -7.69 -12.70 17.01
N ALA A 8 -7.13 -11.73 16.32
CA ALA A 8 -7.88 -10.64 15.72
C ALA A 8 -7.27 -10.24 14.38
N PHE A 9 -8.13 -9.69 13.54
CA PHE A 9 -7.76 -9.14 12.25
C PHE A 9 -8.62 -7.90 12.00
N ASP A 10 -7.98 -6.78 11.73
CA ASP A 10 -8.59 -5.53 11.32
C ASP A 10 -7.85 -5.00 10.09
N TYR A 11 -8.62 -4.65 9.06
CA TYR A 11 -8.10 -4.02 7.86
C TYR A 11 -9.00 -2.86 7.48
N GLN A 12 -8.40 -1.68 7.36
CA GLN A 12 -9.10 -0.45 7.02
C GLN A 12 -8.44 0.18 5.80
N ILE A 13 -9.26 0.65 4.87
CA ILE A 13 -8.82 1.40 3.70
C ILE A 13 -9.73 2.60 3.50
N SER A 14 -9.14 3.73 3.18
CA SER A 14 -9.87 4.95 2.86
C SER A 14 -9.25 5.62 1.64
N GLN A 15 -10.11 6.25 0.84
CA GLN A 15 -9.70 7.05 -0.31
C GLN A 15 -10.47 8.36 -0.29
N ARG A 16 -9.77 9.45 -0.58
CA ARG A 16 -10.32 10.80 -0.74
C ARG A 16 -9.78 11.42 -2.01
N THR A 17 -10.66 12.04 -2.78
CA THR A 17 -10.27 12.87 -3.94
C THR A 17 -10.80 14.28 -3.72
N GLN A 18 -9.92 15.26 -3.94
CA GLN A 18 -10.26 16.68 -3.87
C GLN A 18 -9.89 17.33 -5.20
N ILE A 19 -10.82 18.13 -5.72
CA ILE A 19 -10.61 18.97 -6.89
C ILE A 19 -10.70 20.42 -6.40
N GLY A 20 -9.66 21.20 -6.66
CA GLY A 20 -9.57 22.60 -6.29
C GLY A 20 -9.09 23.45 -7.46
N GLY A 21 -8.80 24.72 -7.19
CA GLY A 21 -8.36 25.69 -8.18
C GLY A 21 -9.26 26.91 -8.28
N HIS A 22 -8.82 27.89 -9.06
CA HIS A 22 -9.58 29.11 -9.29
C HIS A 22 -10.71 28.88 -10.31
N ASP A 23 -10.41 28.10 -11.34
CA ASP A 23 -11.29 27.82 -12.47
C ASP A 23 -10.93 26.46 -13.09
N THR A 24 -11.59 26.10 -14.19
CA THR A 24 -11.40 24.82 -14.88
C THR A 24 -10.03 24.68 -15.57
N LEU A 25 -9.38 25.79 -15.92
CA LEU A 25 -8.07 25.86 -16.57
C LEU A 25 -6.93 25.85 -15.54
N ASN A 26 -7.20 26.37 -14.34
CA ASN A 26 -6.28 26.50 -13.23
C ASN A 26 -6.73 25.62 -12.05
N ARG A 27 -6.78 24.31 -12.29
CA ARG A 27 -7.28 23.31 -11.33
C ARG A 27 -6.18 22.45 -10.72
N THR A 28 -6.45 21.95 -9.52
CA THR A 28 -5.66 20.91 -8.86
C THR A 28 -6.52 19.69 -8.59
N ILE A 29 -5.92 18.51 -8.71
CA ILE A 29 -6.54 17.24 -8.35
C ILE A 29 -5.60 16.56 -7.39
N THR A 30 -6.06 16.31 -6.17
CA THR A 30 -5.32 15.58 -5.15
C THR A 30 -6.11 14.34 -4.78
N GLN A 31 -5.48 13.17 -4.87
CA GLN A 31 -6.05 11.91 -4.41
C GLN A 31 -5.17 11.31 -3.33
N GLN A 32 -5.76 10.99 -2.19
CA GLN A 32 -5.11 10.34 -1.06
C GLN A 32 -5.77 9.00 -0.80
N THR A 33 -4.97 7.95 -0.64
CA THR A 33 -5.40 6.61 -0.28
C THR A 33 -4.56 6.13 0.90
N GLN A 34 -5.19 5.63 1.95
CA GLN A 34 -4.51 5.11 3.12
C GLN A 34 -5.07 3.74 3.48
N ALA A 35 -4.21 2.80 3.87
CA ALA A 35 -4.60 1.52 4.44
C ALA A 35 -3.84 1.23 5.73
N THR A 36 -4.50 0.53 6.64
CA THR A 36 -3.91 0.00 7.87
C THR A 36 -4.35 -1.44 8.06
N LEU A 37 -3.43 -2.28 8.54
CA LEU A 37 -3.70 -3.66 8.92
C LEU A 37 -3.20 -3.88 10.34
N SER A 38 -4.03 -4.45 11.20
CA SER A 38 -3.63 -4.95 12.51
C SER A 38 -4.07 -6.40 12.61
N ALA A 39 -3.14 -7.29 12.96
CA ALA A 39 -3.46 -8.69 13.18
C ALA A 39 -2.73 -9.22 14.40
N SER A 40 -3.36 -10.15 15.10
CA SER A 40 -2.75 -10.93 16.15
C SER A 40 -3.21 -12.38 16.04
N TYR A 41 -2.30 -13.33 16.22
CA TYR A 41 -2.65 -14.75 16.17
C TYR A 41 -1.65 -15.63 16.93
N HIS A 42 -2.13 -16.79 17.36
CA HIS A 42 -1.29 -17.84 17.93
C HIS A 42 -0.72 -18.74 16.82
N ARG A 43 0.56 -19.10 16.94
CA ARG A 43 1.27 -20.02 16.05
C ARG A 43 1.94 -21.12 16.87
N SER A 44 1.85 -22.37 16.41
CA SER A 44 2.55 -23.50 17.05
C SER A 44 4.06 -23.38 16.90
N LEU A 45 4.82 -23.82 17.91
CA LEU A 45 6.29 -23.92 17.82
C LEU A 45 6.73 -25.04 16.86
N TRP A 46 5.85 -26.01 16.60
CA TRP A 46 6.15 -27.18 15.78
C TRP A 46 5.18 -27.26 14.60
N ALA A 47 5.73 -27.38 13.39
CA ALA A 47 4.94 -27.51 12.19
C ALA A 47 4.01 -28.75 12.27
N GLY A 48 2.73 -28.56 11.96
CA GLY A 48 1.73 -29.62 11.97
C GLY A 48 1.21 -30.05 13.34
N VAL A 49 1.73 -29.48 14.44
CA VAL A 49 1.21 -29.74 15.80
C VAL A 49 0.15 -28.70 16.13
N PRO A 50 -1.11 -29.10 16.39
CA PRO A 50 -2.16 -28.15 16.75
C PRO A 50 -1.86 -27.50 18.11
N LEU A 51 -2.27 -26.25 18.25
CA LEU A 51 -2.15 -25.50 19.50
C LEU A 51 -3.05 -26.11 20.58
N ASN A 52 -2.50 -26.31 21.77
CA ASN A 52 -3.25 -26.80 22.93
C ASN A 52 -3.28 -25.74 24.05
N LEU A 53 -4.07 -24.69 23.87
CA LEU A 53 -4.07 -23.48 24.73
C LEU A 53 -4.84 -23.64 26.07
N THR A 54 -4.72 -24.79 26.74
CA THR A 54 -5.42 -25.10 28.01
C THR A 54 -4.90 -24.30 29.22
N THR A 55 -5.43 -24.51 30.42
CA THR A 55 -4.87 -23.86 31.63
C THR A 55 -3.58 -24.51 32.14
N ASP A 56 -3.20 -25.69 31.65
CA ASP A 56 -1.96 -26.36 32.05
C ASP A 56 -0.74 -25.62 31.45
N PRO A 57 0.19 -25.11 32.27
CA PRO A 57 1.41 -24.48 31.78
C PRO A 57 2.19 -25.38 30.81
N LYS A 58 2.19 -26.71 30.99
CA LYS A 58 2.92 -27.64 30.13
C LYS A 58 2.39 -27.68 28.69
N SER A 59 1.13 -27.32 28.48
CA SER A 59 0.52 -27.26 27.14
C SER A 59 0.74 -25.91 26.46
N GLN A 60 1.23 -24.90 27.19
CA GLN A 60 1.40 -23.53 26.72
C GLN A 60 2.77 -23.32 26.07
N ASN A 61 2.94 -23.89 24.87
CA ASN A 61 4.11 -23.72 24.02
C ASN A 61 3.65 -23.18 22.66
N TYR A 62 3.85 -21.89 22.42
CA TYR A 62 3.36 -21.19 21.23
C TYR A 62 4.13 -19.89 20.99
N GLU A 63 3.97 -19.35 19.79
CA GLU A 63 4.29 -17.97 19.47
C GLU A 63 3.00 -17.17 19.38
N TYR A 64 3.00 -15.98 19.98
CA TYR A 64 1.97 -14.98 19.74
C TYR A 64 2.56 -13.92 18.82
N VAL A 65 1.99 -13.83 17.61
CA VAL A 65 2.46 -12.95 16.56
C VAL A 65 1.52 -11.76 16.47
N LYS A 66 2.08 -10.55 16.42
CA LYS A 66 1.34 -9.32 16.13
C LYS A 66 1.93 -8.68 14.89
N VAL A 67 1.06 -8.25 13.97
CA VAL A 67 1.41 -7.57 12.73
C VAL A 67 0.72 -6.23 12.72
N GLN A 68 1.47 -5.17 12.42
CA GLN A 68 0.96 -3.83 12.24
C GLN A 68 1.54 -3.23 10.97
N ASP A 69 0.69 -3.05 9.96
CA ASP A 69 1.08 -2.46 8.68
C ASP A 69 0.32 -1.16 8.43
N SER A 70 0.97 -0.23 7.73
CA SER A 70 0.34 0.99 7.23
C SER A 70 0.88 1.35 5.85
N ALA A 71 0.02 1.87 4.99
CA ALA A 71 0.38 2.31 3.66
C ALA A 71 -0.36 3.59 3.30
N SER A 72 0.30 4.49 2.57
CA SER A 72 -0.29 5.71 2.05
C SER A 72 0.18 5.96 0.61
N SER A 73 -0.73 6.46 -0.22
CA SER A 73 -0.47 6.95 -1.56
C SER A 73 -1.16 8.28 -1.76
N GLU A 74 -0.39 9.27 -2.21
CA GLU A 74 -0.87 10.60 -2.57
C GLU A 74 -0.50 10.88 -4.03
N ILE A 75 -1.48 11.33 -4.80
CA ILE A 75 -1.32 11.76 -6.18
C ILE A 75 -1.73 13.22 -6.23
N ASP A 76 -0.87 14.08 -6.77
CA ASP A 76 -1.16 15.50 -6.97
C ASP A 76 -0.95 15.85 -8.44
N ILE A 77 -1.96 16.45 -9.06
CA ILE A 77 -1.95 16.90 -10.45
C ILE A 77 -2.38 18.35 -10.48
N GLY A 78 -1.60 19.21 -11.14
CA GLY A 78 -1.89 20.63 -11.29
C GLY A 78 -1.95 21.05 -12.75
N TYR A 79 -2.94 21.86 -13.09
CA TYR A 79 -3.10 22.50 -14.39
C TYR A 79 -2.91 24.01 -14.27
N ARG A 80 -2.39 24.62 -15.33
CA ARG A 80 -2.29 26.07 -15.50
C ARG A 80 -2.65 26.42 -16.93
N ASP A 81 -3.57 27.36 -17.11
CA ASP A 81 -4.07 27.77 -18.43
C ASP A 81 -4.55 26.56 -19.28
N GLY A 82 -5.11 25.55 -18.63
CA GLY A 82 -5.58 24.31 -19.25
C GLY A 82 -4.49 23.29 -19.58
N LEU A 83 -3.22 23.61 -19.36
CA LEU A 83 -2.08 22.75 -19.62
C LEU A 83 -1.62 22.03 -18.35
N LEU A 84 -1.16 20.78 -18.49
CA LEU A 84 -0.58 20.03 -17.39
C LEU A 84 0.71 20.71 -16.90
N ALA A 85 0.68 21.26 -15.70
CA ALA A 85 1.79 21.99 -15.09
C ALA A 85 2.65 21.11 -14.18
N ARG A 86 2.03 20.16 -13.47
CA ARG A 86 2.73 19.19 -12.62
C ARG A 86 1.91 17.93 -12.42
N ALA A 87 2.59 16.81 -12.23
CA ALA A 87 1.99 15.61 -11.67
C ALA A 87 3.01 14.81 -10.88
N GLN A 88 2.64 14.36 -9.69
CA GLN A 88 3.51 13.57 -8.81
C GLN A 88 2.73 12.51 -8.07
N ALA A 89 3.40 11.41 -7.73
CA ALA A 89 2.90 10.38 -6.84
C ALA A 89 3.89 10.14 -5.70
N ARG A 90 3.41 10.29 -4.46
CA ARG A 90 4.12 9.98 -3.23
C ARG A 90 3.52 8.73 -2.62
N ARG A 91 4.36 7.78 -2.19
CA ARG A 91 3.92 6.56 -1.51
C ARG A 91 4.79 6.28 -0.31
N THR A 92 4.19 5.75 0.75
CA THR A 92 4.88 5.30 1.96
C THR A 92 4.26 4.01 2.45
N ALA A 93 5.08 3.12 2.99
CA ALA A 93 4.62 1.92 3.67
C ALA A 93 5.48 1.64 4.91
N SER A 94 4.86 1.04 5.91
CA SER A 94 5.51 0.57 7.14
C SER A 94 4.91 -0.76 7.55
N GLN A 95 5.75 -1.65 8.04
CA GLN A 95 5.37 -2.93 8.60
C GLN A 95 6.12 -3.15 9.91
N SER A 96 5.45 -3.72 10.90
CA SER A 96 6.04 -4.14 12.16
C SER A 96 5.48 -5.50 12.55
N THR A 97 6.37 -6.47 12.73
CA THR A 97 6.01 -7.80 13.23
C THR A 97 6.66 -8.00 14.58
N GLN A 98 5.84 -8.26 15.60
CA GLN A 98 6.28 -8.67 16.93
C GLN A 98 6.01 -10.16 17.11
N VAL A 99 7.02 -10.92 17.53
CA VAL A 99 6.90 -12.36 17.84
C VAL A 99 7.28 -12.58 19.30
N MET A 100 6.30 -12.97 20.10
CA MET A 100 6.49 -13.37 21.49
C MET A 100 6.45 -14.89 21.59
N ARG A 101 7.54 -15.51 22.03
CA ARG A 101 7.63 -16.97 22.20
C ARG A 101 7.39 -17.35 23.65
N TYR A 102 6.47 -18.28 23.85
CA TYR A 102 6.15 -18.86 25.14
C TYR A 102 6.50 -20.33 25.20
N GLU A 103 7.18 -20.73 26.28
CA GLU A 103 7.43 -22.12 26.64
C GLU A 103 7.04 -22.34 28.09
N LEU A 104 6.27 -23.39 28.35
CA LEU A 104 5.74 -23.68 29.69
C LEU A 104 5.02 -22.47 30.33
N ALA A 105 4.26 -21.71 29.54
CA ALA A 105 3.60 -20.45 29.89
C ALA A 105 4.54 -19.26 30.26
N ARG A 106 5.86 -19.40 30.07
CA ARG A 106 6.85 -18.36 30.31
C ARG A 106 7.30 -17.72 29.01
N LEU A 107 7.40 -16.39 28.99
CA LEU A 107 7.96 -15.67 27.86
C LEU A 107 9.47 -15.96 27.80
N VAL A 108 9.93 -16.54 26.70
CA VAL A 108 11.34 -16.87 26.49
C VAL A 108 12.00 -16.01 25.41
N SER A 109 11.20 -15.37 24.55
CA SER A 109 11.68 -14.43 23.53
C SER A 109 10.61 -13.42 23.18
N ASP A 110 11.03 -12.18 22.89
CA ASP A 110 10.19 -11.12 22.33
C ASP A 110 11.04 -10.34 21.33
N VAL A 111 10.70 -10.44 20.05
CA VAL A 111 11.44 -9.81 18.96
C VAL A 111 10.48 -8.99 18.12
N THR A 112 10.85 -7.73 17.86
CA THR A 112 10.13 -6.84 16.96
C THR A 112 10.99 -6.53 15.75
N THR A 113 10.46 -6.76 14.54
CA THR A 113 11.13 -6.49 13.27
C THR A 113 10.37 -5.40 12.50
N PRO A 114 10.88 -4.16 12.46
CA PRO A 114 10.29 -3.08 11.67
C PRO A 114 10.84 -3.06 10.25
N LEU A 115 10.01 -2.62 9.30
CA LEU A 115 10.37 -2.35 7.90
C LEU A 115 9.61 -1.12 7.41
N SER A 116 10.26 -0.24 6.65
CA SER A 116 9.62 0.95 6.08
C SER A 116 10.23 1.32 4.73
N GLY A 117 9.45 2.00 3.90
CA GLY A 117 9.86 2.41 2.56
C GLY A 117 9.02 3.58 2.07
N ALA A 118 9.59 4.37 1.16
CA ALA A 118 8.93 5.51 0.57
C ALA A 118 9.40 5.74 -0.86
N SER A 119 8.50 6.20 -1.73
CA SER A 119 8.84 6.62 -3.09
C SER A 119 8.17 7.95 -3.43
N ASN A 120 8.83 8.73 -4.27
CA ASN A 120 8.27 9.94 -4.88
C ASN A 120 8.61 9.93 -6.37
N ILE A 121 7.61 10.02 -7.22
CA ILE A 121 7.76 9.86 -8.67
C ILE A 121 7.11 11.06 -9.36
N ASP A 122 7.87 11.70 -10.24
CA ASP A 122 7.33 12.66 -11.20
C ASP A 122 6.56 11.92 -12.30
N LEU A 123 5.26 12.21 -12.40
CA LEU A 123 4.34 11.63 -13.38
C LEU A 123 4.12 12.57 -14.58
N THR A 124 4.63 13.79 -14.51
CA THR A 124 4.48 14.81 -15.56
C THR A 124 4.87 14.29 -16.95
N PRO A 125 6.05 13.68 -17.17
CA PRO A 125 6.44 13.23 -18.50
C PRO A 125 5.53 12.11 -19.03
N LEU A 126 5.09 11.19 -18.16
CA LEU A 126 4.19 10.10 -18.55
C LEU A 126 2.81 10.62 -18.95
N LEU A 127 2.23 11.51 -18.14
CA LEU A 127 0.93 12.09 -18.44
C LEU A 127 0.98 12.99 -19.67
N GLN A 128 2.06 13.75 -19.89
CA GLN A 128 2.22 14.53 -21.12
C GLN A 128 2.24 13.64 -22.37
N THR A 129 2.93 12.50 -22.32
CA THR A 129 2.90 11.52 -23.42
C THR A 129 1.50 10.98 -23.67
N LEU A 130 0.76 10.62 -22.61
CA LEU A 130 -0.63 10.19 -22.75
C LEU A 130 -1.53 11.26 -23.37
N LEU A 131 -1.46 12.50 -22.88
CA LEU A 131 -2.29 13.60 -23.40
C LEU A 131 -1.98 13.89 -24.87
N ARG A 132 -0.71 13.80 -25.29
CA ARG A 132 -0.31 13.96 -26.70
C ARG A 132 -0.86 12.84 -27.57
N ASN A 133 -0.74 11.60 -27.11
CA ASN A 133 -1.25 10.44 -27.83
C ASN A 133 -2.78 10.53 -27.97
N ASP A 134 -3.51 10.88 -26.89
CA ASP A 134 -4.97 11.00 -26.90
C ASP A 134 -5.46 12.11 -27.86
N ALA A 135 -4.76 13.24 -27.93
CA ALA A 135 -5.05 14.31 -28.89
C ALA A 135 -4.85 13.86 -30.35
N ALA A 136 -3.84 13.02 -30.63
CA ALA A 136 -3.60 12.48 -31.97
C ALA A 136 -4.69 11.47 -32.40
N HIS A 137 -5.23 10.69 -31.46
CA HIS A 137 -6.31 9.73 -31.71
C HIS A 137 -7.67 10.44 -31.88
N SER A 138 -7.92 11.53 -31.14
CA SER A 138 -9.15 12.31 -31.26
C SER A 138 -9.29 13.05 -32.61
N GLY A 139 -8.20 13.24 -33.35
CA GLY A 139 -8.18 13.91 -34.66
C GLY A 139 -8.24 12.98 -35.88
N THR A 140 -8.11 11.66 -35.69
CA THR A 140 -7.99 10.70 -36.81
C THR A 140 -9.09 9.65 -36.72
N SER A 141 -10.11 9.76 -37.58
CA SER A 141 -11.04 8.65 -37.82
C SER A 141 -10.26 7.48 -38.45
N ALA A 142 -10.16 6.38 -37.69
CA ALA A 142 -9.88 5.02 -38.15
C ALA A 142 -8.68 4.83 -39.10
N THR A 143 -7.47 4.66 -38.57
CA THR A 143 -6.43 3.83 -39.20
C THR A 143 -5.48 3.22 -38.16
N ASN A 144 -5.35 1.90 -38.24
CA ASN A 144 -4.53 1.00 -37.42
C ASN A 144 -3.08 1.51 -37.17
N ALA A 145 -2.79 1.95 -35.94
CA ALA A 145 -1.46 2.10 -35.34
C ALA A 145 -1.58 1.84 -33.82
N PRO A 146 -0.53 1.35 -33.14
CA PRO A 146 -0.68 0.24 -32.19
C PRO A 146 -1.27 0.67 -30.84
N ASP A 147 -2.41 0.06 -30.49
CA ASP A 147 -3.03 0.10 -29.16
C ASP A 147 -2.06 -0.28 -28.01
N ASP A 148 -0.94 -0.94 -28.32
CA ASP A 148 0.04 -1.42 -27.35
C ASP A 148 0.76 -0.29 -26.58
N ASP A 149 1.09 0.84 -27.21
CA ASP A 149 1.88 1.91 -26.54
C ASP A 149 1.04 2.75 -25.55
N ALA A 150 -0.21 3.04 -25.89
CA ALA A 150 -1.13 3.74 -25.00
C ALA A 150 -1.48 2.87 -23.79
N ASN A 151 -1.71 1.57 -24.01
CA ASN A 151 -1.97 0.60 -22.95
C ASN A 151 -0.73 0.39 -22.05
N ALA A 152 0.47 0.33 -22.63
CA ALA A 152 1.73 0.26 -21.89
C ALA A 152 1.93 1.49 -20.98
N THR A 153 1.64 2.68 -21.48
CA THR A 153 1.79 3.93 -20.70
C THR A 153 0.76 4.01 -19.56
N GLN A 154 -0.49 3.61 -19.80
CA GLN A 154 -1.52 3.54 -18.73
C GLN A 154 -1.16 2.50 -17.65
N SER A 155 -0.65 1.34 -18.06
CA SER A 155 -0.17 0.29 -17.15
C SER A 155 0.95 0.80 -16.25
N GLU A 156 1.91 1.55 -16.83
CA GLU A 156 3.02 2.12 -16.08
C GLU A 156 2.58 3.18 -15.06
N ILE A 157 1.58 4.00 -15.40
CA ILE A 157 0.97 4.93 -14.45
C ILE A 157 0.32 4.16 -13.31
N ARG A 158 -0.53 3.17 -13.61
CA ARG A 158 -1.19 2.36 -12.58
C ARG A 158 -0.16 1.71 -11.64
N LYS A 159 0.95 1.21 -12.17
CA LYS A 159 2.04 0.63 -11.38
C LYS A 159 2.70 1.66 -10.44
N ARG A 160 2.86 2.90 -10.90
CA ARG A 160 3.47 4.00 -10.13
C ARG A 160 2.52 4.65 -9.14
N THR A 161 1.21 4.51 -9.33
CA THR A 161 0.17 5.11 -8.47
C THR A 161 -0.58 4.12 -7.58
N ARG A 162 -0.38 2.81 -7.76
CA ARG A 162 -0.99 1.79 -6.89
C ARG A 162 -0.51 1.98 -5.46
N LEU A 163 -1.44 1.83 -4.51
CA LEU A 163 -1.10 1.63 -3.11
C LEU A 163 -0.19 0.41 -2.98
N GLU A 164 0.92 0.57 -2.27
CA GLU A 164 1.87 -0.52 -2.00
C GLU A 164 1.98 -0.67 -0.49
N ILE A 165 1.76 -1.90 -0.01
CA ILE A 165 1.75 -2.21 1.42
C ILE A 165 3.09 -2.81 1.83
N ASP A 166 3.79 -3.46 0.91
CA ASP A 166 5.13 -4.01 1.14
C ASP A 166 6.18 -2.90 1.02
N PRO A 167 6.82 -2.48 2.12
CA PRO A 167 7.75 -1.37 2.08
C PRO A 167 9.03 -1.69 1.28
N SER A 168 9.37 -2.98 1.10
CA SER A 168 10.54 -3.37 0.29
C SER A 168 10.34 -3.04 -1.20
N ARG A 169 9.10 -2.94 -1.67
CA ARG A 169 8.75 -2.59 -3.05
C ARG A 169 8.77 -1.08 -3.34
N LEU A 170 8.95 -0.25 -2.31
CA LEU A 170 9.02 1.20 -2.45
C LEU A 170 10.45 1.74 -2.56
N ASN A 171 11.46 0.93 -2.26
CA ASN A 171 12.89 1.33 -2.24
C ASN A 171 13.58 1.15 -3.60
N VAL A 172 12.83 1.23 -4.72
CA VAL A 172 13.33 1.02 -6.09
C VAL A 172 13.50 2.33 -6.82
#